data_AF-A0A7C4T0V3-F1
#
_entry.id   AF-A0A7C4T0V3-F1
#
_cell.length_a   1.000
_cell.length_b   1.000
_cell.length_c   1.000
_cell.angle_alpha   90.00
_cell.angle_beta   90.00
_cell.angle_gamma   90.00
#
_symmetry.space_group_name_H-M   'P 1'
#
loop_
_entity.id
_entity.type
_entity.pdbx_description
1 polymer ?
#
loop_
_entity_poly.entity_id
_entity_poly.type
_entity_poly.pdbx_seq_one_letter_code
_entity_poly.pdbx_strand_id
1 'polypeptide(L)' 'MKEIGAGKTYGVTAEEWCAQGWDIILIEHEFNLAAGFTNKDDRLPEFFKEPLPPHNAIWDFTDEEIDSFWNF' A
#
# COMPACT_ATOMS: atom_id res chain seq x y z
N MET A 1 1.11 -32.56 -14.07
CA MET A 1 1.16 -31.30 -13.31
C MET A 1 2.64 -30.99 -13.09
N LYS A 2 3.25 -30.09 -13.88
CA LYS A 2 4.66 -29.73 -13.70
C LYS A 2 4.74 -28.71 -12.58
N GLU A 3 5.56 -28.99 -11.58
CA GLU A 3 5.91 -28.08 -10.50
C GLU A 3 6.48 -26.79 -11.09
N ILE A 4 5.85 -25.67 -10.74
CA ILE A 4 6.30 -24.32 -11.08
C ILE A 4 7.33 -23.94 -10.01
N GLY A 5 8.53 -24.51 -10.12
CA GLY A 5 9.69 -24.01 -9.36
C GLY A 5 9.96 -22.56 -9.77
N ALA A 6 10.42 -21.74 -8.81
CA ALA A 6 10.75 -20.32 -8.94
C ALA A 6 11.58 -20.01 -10.20
N GLY A 7 10.89 -19.86 -11.32
CA GLY A 7 11.49 -19.70 -12.64
C GLY A 7 11.75 -18.23 -12.87
N LYS A 8 13.01 -17.88 -13.09
CA LYS A 8 13.39 -16.54 -13.53
C LYS A 8 12.64 -16.22 -14.83
N THR A 9 11.77 -15.22 -14.81
CA THR A 9 11.14 -14.67 -16.01
C THR A 9 11.87 -13.35 -16.31
N TYR A 10 12.37 -13.16 -17.54
CA TYR A 10 13.27 -12.05 -17.90
C TYR A 10 14.61 -11.99 -17.12
N GLY A 11 15.07 -13.11 -16.55
CA GLY A 11 16.38 -13.20 -15.89
C GLY A 11 16.41 -12.83 -14.39
N VAL A 12 15.24 -12.53 -13.81
CA VAL A 12 15.06 -12.09 -12.43
C VAL A 12 13.98 -12.92 -11.72
N THR A 13 14.10 -13.11 -10.41
CA THR A 13 13.12 -13.84 -9.57
C THR A 13 11.95 -12.94 -9.18
N ALA A 14 10.84 -13.52 -8.71
CA ALA A 14 9.70 -12.75 -8.24
C ALA A 14 10.09 -11.83 -7.06
N GLU A 15 10.97 -12.29 -6.18
CA GLU A 15 11.47 -11.52 -5.04
C GLU A 15 12.31 -10.33 -5.49
N GLU A 16 13.21 -10.53 -6.47
CA GLU A 16 14.00 -9.46 -7.07
C GLU A 16 13.11 -8.41 -7.76
N TRP A 17 12.01 -8.84 -8.39
CA TRP A 17 11.02 -7.93 -8.97
C TRP A 17 10.26 -7.13 -7.90
N CYS A 18 9.79 -7.79 -6.83
CA CYS A 18 9.08 -7.12 -5.75
C CYS A 18 9.97 -6.11 -5.01
N ALA A 19 11.25 -6.43 -4.80
CA ALA A 19 12.21 -5.50 -4.20
C ALA A 19 12.38 -4.23 -5.05
N GLN A 20 12.53 -4.38 -6.37
CA GLN A 20 12.58 -3.24 -7.28
C GLN A 20 11.28 -2.41 -7.26
N GLY A 21 10.12 -3.06 -7.15
CA GLY A 21 8.85 -2.38 -6.99
C GLY A 21 8.78 -1.53 -5.72
N TRP A 22 9.32 -2.04 -4.61
CA TRP A 22 9.42 -1.28 -3.36
C TRP A 22 10.31 -0.05 -3.47
N ASP A 23 11.48 -0.18 -4.11
CA ASP A 23 12.37 0.96 -4.35
C ASP A 23 11.66 2.09 -5.12
N ILE A 24 10.87 1.73 -6.14
CA ILE A 24 10.09 2.69 -6.92
C ILE A 24 9.03 3.38 -6.04
N ILE A 25 8.27 2.63 -5.24
CA ILE A 25 7.23 3.18 -4.35
C ILE A 25 7.84 4.18 -3.35
N LEU A 26 9.01 3.88 -2.80
CA LEU A 26 9.70 4.79 -1.87
C LEU A 26 10.14 6.09 -2.55
N ILE A 27 10.67 6.00 -3.78
CA ILE A 27 11.02 7.18 -4.59
C ILE A 27 9.79 8.04 -4.89
N GLU A 28 8.67 7.42 -5.26
CA GLU A 28 7.41 8.11 -5.52
C GLU A 28 6.84 8.78 -4.25
N HIS A 29 6.97 8.13 -3.09
CA HIS A 29 6.56 8.69 -1.81
C HIS A 29 7.40 9.92 -1.43
N GLU A 30 8.74 9.84 -1.55
CA GLU A 30 9.64 10.98 -1.31
C GLU A 30 9.33 12.15 -2.24
N PHE A 31 9.02 11.87 -3.50
CA PHE A 31 8.58 12.90 -4.45
C PHE A 31 7.30 13.60 -4.00
N ASN A 32 6.30 12.86 -3.53
CA ASN A 32 5.05 13.42 -3.03
C ASN A 32 5.26 14.28 -1.78
N LEU A 33 6.08 13.82 -0.83
CA LEU A 33 6.46 14.59 0.36
C LEU A 33 7.14 15.92 -0.03
N ALA A 34 8.05 15.89 -1.02
CA ALA A 34 8.70 17.08 -1.54
C ALA A 34 7.71 18.03 -2.26
N ALA A 35 6.63 17.50 -2.84
CA ALA A 35 5.54 18.28 -3.42
C ALA A 35 4.57 18.86 -2.37
N GLY A 36 4.75 18.53 -1.09
CA GLY A 36 3.95 19.05 0.02
C GLY A 36 2.83 18.14 0.49
N PHE A 37 2.81 16.87 0.04
CA PHE A 37 1.91 15.87 0.63
C PHE A 37 2.33 15.58 2.07
N THR A 38 1.34 15.24 2.88
CA THR A 38 1.48 14.90 4.29
C THR A 38 0.72 13.61 4.56
N ASN A 39 0.90 13.02 5.75
CA ASN A 39 0.11 11.88 6.18
C ASN A 39 -1.41 12.14 6.14
N LYS A 40 -1.86 13.40 6.20
CA LYS A 40 -3.29 13.78 6.07
C LYS A 40 -3.85 13.55 4.67
N ASP A 41 -3.00 13.41 3.66
CA ASP A 41 -3.42 13.14 2.29
C ASP A 41 -3.70 11.63 2.07
N ASP A 42 -3.29 10.78 3.03
CA ASP A 42 -3.53 9.34 3.01
C ASP A 42 -4.92 8.95 3.59
N ARG A 43 -5.79 9.94 3.91
CA ARG A 43 -7.11 9.66 4.50
C ARG A 43 -8.09 9.11 3.48
N LEU A 44 -8.89 8.13 3.90
CA LEU A 44 -10.04 7.68 3.13
C LEU A 44 -11.15 8.75 3.12
N PRO A 45 -12.02 8.74 2.09
CA PRO A 45 -13.19 9.61 2.05
C PRO A 45 -14.10 9.44 3.29
N GLU A 46 -14.75 10.52 3.72
CA GLU A 46 -15.57 10.56 4.94
C GLU A 46 -16.71 9.51 4.97
N PHE A 47 -17.24 9.12 3.82
CA PHE A 47 -18.33 8.13 3.76
C PHE A 47 -17.91 6.73 4.23
N PHE A 48 -16.61 6.42 4.36
CA PHE A 48 -16.14 5.17 4.96
C PHE A 48 -16.50 5.05 6.45
N LYS A 49 -16.81 6.18 7.11
CA LYS A 49 -17.32 6.22 8.49
C LYS A 49 -18.82 5.90 8.56
N GLU A 50 -19.51 5.79 7.43
CA GLU A 50 -20.93 5.45 7.37
C GLU A 50 -21.11 3.91 7.41
N PRO A 51 -22.15 3.41 8.10
CA PRO A 51 -22.45 1.98 8.10
C PRO A 51 -22.87 1.50 6.71
N LEU A 52 -22.19 0.47 6.19
CA LEU A 52 -22.51 -0.12 4.89
C LEU A 52 -23.54 -1.27 5.03
N PRO A 53 -24.79 -1.12 4.54
CA PRO A 53 -25.79 -2.18 4.62
C PRO A 53 -25.42 -3.41 3.76
N PRO A 54 -25.95 -4.60 4.08
CA PRO A 54 -26.88 -4.89 5.18
C PRO A 54 -26.17 -5.13 6.52
N HIS A 55 -24.85 -5.29 6.51
CA HIS A 55 -24.09 -5.67 7.71
C HIS A 55 -23.70 -4.48 8.58
N ASN A 56 -23.91 -3.26 8.09
CA ASN A 56 -23.60 -2.00 8.76
C ASN A 56 -22.15 -1.93 9.26
N ALA A 57 -21.22 -2.57 8.53
CA ALA A 57 -19.80 -2.47 8.81
C ALA A 57 -19.35 -1.02 8.60
N ILE A 58 -18.51 -0.55 9.51
CA ILE A 58 -17.93 0.80 9.49
C ILE A 58 -16.41 0.61 9.49
N TRP A 59 -15.70 1.46 8.73
CA TRP A 59 -14.25 1.54 8.84
C TRP A 59 -13.89 2.26 10.15
N ASP A 60 -13.22 1.55 11.06
CA ASP A 60 -12.95 1.99 12.43
C ASP A 60 -11.46 2.20 12.74
N PHE A 61 -10.58 2.15 11.73
CA PHE A 61 -9.17 2.50 11.91
C PHE A 61 -9.01 3.96 12.29
N THR A 62 -8.17 4.19 13.28
CA THR A 62 -7.73 5.50 13.73
C THR A 62 -6.76 6.13 12.73
N ASP A 63 -6.61 7.46 12.84
CA ASP A 63 -5.67 8.16 11.96
C ASP A 63 -4.22 7.72 12.21
N GLU A 64 -3.89 7.41 13.46
CA GLU A 64 -2.58 6.92 13.88
C GLU A 64 -2.26 5.52 13.34
N GLU A 65 -3.26 4.65 13.23
CA GLU A 65 -3.09 3.33 12.61
C GLU A 65 -2.78 3.46 11.13
N ILE A 66 -3.44 4.37 10.41
CA ILE A 66 -3.12 4.65 8.99
C ILE A 66 -1.72 5.27 8.87
N ASP A 67 -1.36 6.22 9.75
CA ASP A 67 -0.03 6.86 9.76
C ASP A 67 1.11 5.84 9.91
N SER A 68 0.82 4.70 10.54
CA SER A 68 1.82 3.65 10.76
C SER A 68 2.20 2.87 9.50
N PHE A 69 1.48 3.06 8.39
CA PHE A 69 1.68 2.31 7.14
C PHE A 69 3.13 2.38 6.62
N TRP A 70 3.80 3.52 6.77
CA TRP A 70 5.17 3.73 6.29
C TRP A 70 6.28 3.23 7.25
N ASN A 71 5.92 2.57 8.37
CA ASN A 71 6.86 2.09 9.39
C ASN A 71 7.35 0.65 9.12
N PHE A 72 7.98 0.39 7.97
CA PHE A 72 8.51 -0.93 7.59
C PHE A 72 10.01 -0.94 7.30
#